data_AF-A0A0T6AGF1-F1
#
_entry.id   AF-A0A0T6AGF1-F1
#
_cell.length_a   1.000
_cell.length_b   1.000
_cell.length_c   1.000
_cell.angle_alpha   90.00
_cell.angle_beta   90.00
_cell.angle_gamma   90.00
#
_symmetry.space_group_name_H-M   'P 1'
#
loop_
_entity.id
_entity.type
_entity.pdbx_description
1 polymer ?
#
loop_
_entity_poly.entity_id
_entity_poly.type
_entity_poly.pdbx_seq_one_letter_code
_entity_poly.pdbx_strand_id
1 'polypeptide(L)'
;MKVLLGISGASGAVYGVRTGEALCSRGVDLHLIVTATAWEILDQEIGTGKIPPPGTTRRSRLPGMGLPGRKRWLAERMSAPPGAFHLHAEGDFTIPFTSGSNPPDAMIIAPCSMGMLGRIAHGVSSSVLSRCADVVLKERRTLVVVPRETPLSIIHLENMLALARAGADILPASPGFYHRPATVGEMVDFVVSRILQRIGIDAGLTGKWGEASEPSKKGNRAGRRGTGS
;
A
#
# COMPACT_ATOMS: atom_id res chain seq x y z
N MET A 1 10.70 -2.63 13.50
CA MET A 1 10.17 -1.40 12.88
C MET A 1 8.66 -1.48 12.89
N LYS A 2 7.98 -0.43 13.36
CA LYS A 2 6.53 -0.30 13.42
C LYS A 2 6.05 0.58 12.28
N VAL A 3 5.22 0.03 11.40
CA VAL A 3 4.75 0.72 10.19
C VAL A 3 3.24 0.80 10.18
N LEU A 4 2.72 2.01 9.94
CA LEU A 4 1.30 2.22 9.69
C LEU A 4 1.04 2.33 8.19
N LEU A 5 0.26 1.40 7.64
CA LEU A 5 -0.21 1.41 6.26
C LEU A 5 -1.67 1.86 6.20
N GLY A 6 -1.90 3.00 5.57
CA GLY A 6 -3.22 3.50 5.18
C GLY A 6 -3.58 3.08 3.76
N ILE A 7 -4.79 2.56 3.56
CA ILE A 7 -5.39 2.39 2.23
C ILE A 7 -6.59 3.34 2.18
N SER A 8 -6.53 4.34 1.30
CA SER A 8 -7.59 5.32 1.13
C SER A 8 -8.32 5.17 -0.20
N GLY A 9 -9.45 5.87 -0.37
CA GLY A 9 -10.36 5.74 -1.50
C GLY A 9 -9.87 6.32 -2.83
N ALA A 10 -8.70 5.88 -3.30
CA ALA A 10 -8.27 6.03 -4.68
C ALA A 10 -8.15 4.65 -5.32
N SER A 11 -8.28 4.60 -6.64
CA SER A 11 -8.01 3.38 -7.40
C SER A 11 -6.52 3.00 -7.32
N GLY A 12 -6.21 1.73 -7.58
CA GLY A 12 -4.89 1.15 -7.34
C GLY A 12 -4.78 0.47 -5.99
N ALA A 13 -5.88 -0.12 -5.50
CA ALA A 13 -5.92 -0.83 -4.22
C ALA A 13 -4.90 -1.98 -4.13
N VAL A 14 -4.50 -2.52 -5.29
CA VAL A 14 -3.41 -3.49 -5.43
C VAL A 14 -2.08 -2.99 -4.86
N TYR A 15 -1.76 -1.69 -4.94
CA TYR A 15 -0.53 -1.14 -4.37
C TYR A 15 -0.53 -1.25 -2.84
N GLY A 16 -1.67 -0.98 -2.19
CA GLY A 16 -1.82 -1.12 -0.74
C GLY A 16 -1.70 -2.57 -0.29
N VAL A 17 -2.39 -3.49 -0.97
CA VAL A 17 -2.32 -4.92 -0.65
C VAL A 17 -0.91 -5.47 -0.85
N ARG A 18 -0.27 -5.19 -1.99
CA ARG A 18 1.07 -5.68 -2.28
C ARG A 18 2.12 -5.06 -1.34
N THR A 19 1.95 -3.80 -0.94
CA THR A 19 2.80 -3.18 0.09
C THR A 19 2.68 -3.91 1.43
N GLY A 20 1.47 -4.22 1.88
CA GLY A 20 1.29 -4.93 3.14
C GLY A 20 1.75 -6.38 3.10
N GLU A 21 1.57 -7.10 1.98
CA GLU A 21 2.19 -8.42 1.76
C GLU A 21 3.71 -8.36 1.92
N ALA A 22 4.35 -7.42 1.20
CA ALA A 22 5.80 -7.27 1.26
C ALA A 22 6.29 -6.91 2.67
N LEU A 23 5.59 -6.05 3.39
CA LEU A 23 5.92 -5.72 4.80
C LEU A 23 5.75 -6.93 5.73
N CYS A 24 4.67 -7.71 5.58
CA CYS A 24 4.46 -8.94 6.34
C CYS A 24 5.60 -9.95 6.10
N SER A 25 6.05 -10.12 4.86
CA SER A 25 7.14 -11.03 4.51
C SER A 25 8.49 -10.67 5.15
N ARG A 26 8.62 -9.42 5.63
CA ARG A 26 9.83 -8.89 6.28
C ARG A 26 9.73 -8.84 7.81
N GLY A 27 8.64 -9.36 8.39
CA GLY A 27 8.45 -9.39 9.85
C GLY A 27 8.31 -8.00 10.48
N VAL A 28 7.84 -7.02 9.69
CA VAL A 28 7.53 -5.67 10.19
C VAL A 28 6.33 -5.73 11.13
N ASP A 29 6.36 -4.96 12.22
CA ASP A 29 5.19 -4.74 13.07
C ASP A 29 4.20 -3.84 12.32
N LEU A 30 3.32 -4.50 11.55
CA LEU A 30 2.47 -3.86 10.55
C LEU A 30 1.09 -3.56 11.13
N HIS A 31 0.68 -2.29 11.03
CA HIS A 31 -0.66 -1.83 11.36
C HIS A 31 -1.35 -1.27 10.13
N LEU A 32 -2.63 -1.60 9.94
CA LEU A 32 -3.43 -1.19 8.79
C LEU A 32 -4.64 -0.36 9.22
N ILE A 33 -4.93 0.67 8.44
CA ILE A 33 -6.21 1.38 8.43
C ILE A 33 -6.70 1.43 6.99
N VAL A 34 -7.96 1.08 6.78
CA VAL A 34 -8.60 1.09 5.44
C VAL A 34 -9.87 1.92 5.53
N THR A 35 -9.97 2.97 4.71
CA THR A 35 -11.14 3.87 4.72
C THR A 35 -12.39 3.19 4.17
N ALA A 36 -13.58 3.66 4.54
CA ALA A 36 -14.85 3.11 4.05
C ALA A 36 -14.90 3.07 2.52
N THR A 37 -14.47 4.14 1.86
CA THR A 37 -14.37 4.21 0.40
C THR A 37 -13.31 3.29 -0.18
N ALA A 38 -12.20 3.05 0.53
CA ALA A 38 -11.16 2.11 0.09
C ALA A 38 -11.67 0.67 0.11
N TRP A 39 -12.52 0.30 1.06
CA TRP A 39 -13.16 -1.03 1.06
C TRP A 39 -13.99 -1.27 -0.19
N GLU A 40 -14.75 -0.27 -0.66
CA GLU A 40 -15.55 -0.40 -1.88
C GLU A 40 -14.65 -0.60 -3.12
N ILE A 41 -13.55 0.14 -3.21
CA ILE A 41 -12.58 0.02 -4.30
C ILE A 41 -11.84 -1.33 -4.25
N LEU A 42 -11.47 -1.79 -3.06
CA LEU A 42 -10.87 -3.12 -2.84
C LEU A 42 -11.78 -4.23 -3.37
N ASP A 43 -13.10 -4.14 -3.17
CA ASP A 43 -14.08 -5.07 -3.76
C ASP A 43 -14.02 -5.07 -5.28
N GLN A 44 -14.01 -3.87 -5.85
CA GLN A 44 -14.16 -3.66 -7.29
C GLN A 44 -12.90 -4.05 -8.06
N GLU A 45 -11.73 -3.75 -7.52
CA GLU A 45 -10.45 -3.90 -8.25
C GLU A 45 -9.76 -5.23 -8.01
N ILE A 46 -9.86 -5.76 -6.80
CA ILE A 46 -9.13 -6.97 -6.39
C ILE A 46 -10.05 -8.00 -5.70
N GLY A 47 -11.36 -7.79 -5.76
CA GLY A 47 -12.37 -8.79 -5.43
C GLY A 47 -12.41 -9.92 -6.47
N THR A 48 -13.11 -11.00 -6.17
CA THR A 48 -13.23 -12.17 -7.07
C THR A 48 -14.31 -12.00 -8.14
N GLY A 49 -14.79 -10.78 -8.40
CA GLY A 49 -15.89 -10.52 -9.34
C GLY A 49 -17.27 -11.10 -8.94
N LYS A 50 -17.46 -11.58 -7.70
CA LYS A 50 -18.76 -12.02 -7.17
C LYS A 50 -19.53 -10.87 -6.50
N ILE A 51 -19.75 -9.78 -7.25
CA ILE A 51 -20.62 -8.67 -6.86
C ILE A 51 -21.80 -8.67 -7.87
N PRO A 52 -23.07 -8.62 -7.42
CA PRO A 52 -24.22 -8.68 -8.34
C PRO A 52 -24.24 -7.50 -9.33
N PRO A 53 -24.91 -7.65 -10.50
CA PRO A 53 -24.96 -6.61 -11.53
C PRO A 53 -25.64 -5.31 -11.04
N PRO A 54 -25.36 -4.16 -11.69
CA PRO A 54 -26.01 -2.89 -11.38
C PRO A 54 -27.52 -2.99 -11.60
N GLY A 55 -28.32 -2.61 -10.60
CA GLY A 55 -29.79 -2.64 -10.66
C GLY A 55 -30.46 -3.21 -9.42
N THR A 56 -29.72 -3.91 -8.54
CA THR A 56 -30.23 -4.27 -7.21
C THR A 56 -29.87 -3.19 -6.20
N THR A 57 -30.88 -2.44 -5.77
CA THR A 57 -30.83 -1.46 -4.67
C THR A 57 -30.38 -2.14 -3.36
N ARG A 58 -29.10 -2.01 -3.02
CA ARG A 58 -28.51 -1.78 -1.67
C ARG A 58 -27.09 -2.35 -1.56
N ARG A 59 -26.11 -1.43 -1.52
CA ARG A 59 -24.76 -1.51 -0.91
C ARG A 59 -23.87 -2.71 -1.31
N SER A 60 -22.59 -2.44 -1.60
CA SER A 60 -21.55 -3.47 -1.67
C SER A 60 -21.71 -4.47 -0.51
N ARG A 61 -21.35 -5.75 -0.70
CA ARG A 61 -21.46 -6.78 0.36
C ARG A 61 -20.23 -6.83 1.28
N LEU A 62 -19.17 -6.08 1.03
CA LEU A 62 -18.10 -5.83 2.02
C LEU A 62 -18.57 -5.03 3.27
N PRO A 63 -19.54 -4.11 3.17
CA PRO A 63 -20.23 -3.49 4.30
C PRO A 63 -20.84 -4.41 5.38
N GLY A 64 -20.91 -5.73 5.18
CA GLY A 64 -21.47 -6.68 6.16
C GLY A 64 -20.44 -7.48 6.97
N MET A 65 -19.15 -7.47 6.58
CA MET A 65 -18.11 -8.19 7.32
C MET A 65 -17.59 -7.31 8.45
N GLY A 66 -17.77 -7.78 9.71
CA GLY A 66 -17.11 -7.17 10.86
C GLY A 66 -15.58 -7.18 10.71
N LEU A 67 -14.89 -6.41 11.56
CA LEU A 67 -13.43 -6.23 11.51
C LEU A 67 -12.63 -7.56 11.41
N PRO A 68 -13.00 -8.65 12.13
CA PRO A 68 -12.31 -9.95 11.99
C PRO A 68 -12.48 -10.57 10.59
N GLY A 69 -13.64 -10.41 9.97
CA GLY A 69 -13.89 -10.87 8.60
C GLY A 69 -13.03 -10.09 7.60
N ARG A 70 -13.05 -8.76 7.70
CA ARG A 70 -12.21 -7.86 6.87
C ARG A 70 -10.73 -8.19 6.99
N LYS A 71 -10.26 -8.49 8.21
CA LYS A 71 -8.89 -8.93 8.47
C LYS A 71 -8.54 -10.22 7.71
N ARG A 72 -9.40 -11.25 7.78
CA ARG A 72 -9.19 -12.50 7.04
C ARG A 72 -9.16 -12.30 5.52
N TRP A 73 -10.07 -11.46 5.01
CA TRP A 73 -10.14 -11.15 3.57
C TRP A 73 -8.88 -10.47 3.05
N LEU A 74 -8.32 -9.54 3.83
CA LEU A 74 -7.03 -8.90 3.51
C LEU A 74 -5.87 -9.90 3.61
N ALA A 75 -5.85 -10.72 4.66
CA ALA A 75 -4.80 -11.71 4.89
C ALA A 75 -4.66 -12.68 3.72
N GLU A 76 -5.78 -13.17 3.18
CA GLU A 76 -5.82 -14.02 1.98
C GLU A 76 -5.18 -13.33 0.77
N ARG A 77 -5.51 -12.05 0.53
CA ARG A 77 -4.98 -11.27 -0.60
C ARG A 77 -3.53 -10.85 -0.44
N MET A 78 -3.09 -10.67 0.80
CA MET A 78 -1.70 -10.40 1.12
C MET A 78 -0.85 -11.67 1.17
N SER A 79 -1.43 -12.85 0.89
CA SER A 79 -0.75 -14.14 1.06
C SER A 79 -0.06 -14.27 2.43
N ALA A 80 -0.68 -13.70 3.47
CA ALA A 80 -0.10 -13.57 4.81
C ALA A 80 -1.05 -14.16 5.87
N PRO A 81 -0.53 -14.72 6.97
CA PRO A 81 -1.40 -15.21 8.03
C PRO A 81 -2.13 -14.02 8.70
N PRO A 82 -3.40 -14.17 9.14
CA PRO A 82 -4.14 -13.09 9.80
C PRO A 82 -3.47 -12.53 11.06
N GLY A 83 -2.49 -13.24 11.64
CA GLY A 83 -1.67 -12.77 12.77
C GLY A 83 -0.48 -11.89 12.39
N ALA A 84 -0.13 -11.77 11.10
CA ALA A 84 1.05 -11.02 10.66
C ALA A 84 0.89 -9.49 10.74
N PHE A 85 -0.32 -8.99 10.96
CA PHE A 85 -0.60 -7.55 11.03
C PHE A 85 -1.78 -7.24 11.94
N HIS A 86 -1.90 -5.98 12.33
CA HIS A 86 -3.02 -5.42 13.08
C HIS A 86 -3.93 -4.64 12.12
N LEU A 87 -5.24 -4.90 12.14
CA LEU A 87 -6.22 -4.11 11.38
C LEU A 87 -7.03 -3.27 12.37
N HIS A 88 -6.96 -1.95 12.23
CA HIS A 88 -7.68 -1.00 13.05
C HIS A 88 -8.95 -0.51 12.34
N ALA A 89 -9.99 -0.20 13.11
CA ALA A 89 -11.19 0.41 12.54
C ALA A 89 -10.92 1.89 12.18
N GLU A 90 -11.51 2.37 11.08
CA GLU A 90 -11.32 3.75 10.60
C GLU A 90 -11.72 4.83 11.61
N GLY A 91 -12.64 4.51 12.52
CA GLY A 91 -13.10 5.41 13.58
C GLY A 91 -12.47 5.16 14.96
N ASP A 92 -11.50 4.24 15.06
CA ASP A 92 -10.87 3.93 16.34
C ASP A 92 -9.74 4.93 16.66
N PHE A 93 -10.08 5.97 17.41
CA PHE A 93 -9.09 6.96 17.86
C PHE A 93 -8.24 6.49 19.05
N THR A 94 -8.51 5.30 19.60
CA THR A 94 -7.78 4.76 20.76
C THR A 94 -6.45 4.08 20.38
N ILE A 95 -6.19 3.91 19.08
CA ILE A 95 -4.93 3.34 18.59
C ILE A 95 -3.74 4.24 18.95
N PRO A 96 -2.53 3.70 19.17
CA PRO A 96 -1.38 4.47 19.64
C PRO A 96 -0.98 5.62 18.70
N PHE A 97 -1.24 5.49 17.39
CA PHE A 97 -0.78 6.41 16.35
C PHE A 97 -1.54 7.72 16.27
N THR A 98 -2.64 7.88 17.01
CA THR A 98 -3.35 9.17 17.12
C THR A 98 -2.68 10.12 18.11
N SER A 99 -1.66 9.64 18.84
CA SER A 99 -0.84 10.40 19.78
C SER A 99 0.63 10.45 19.37
N GLY A 100 1.25 11.63 19.54
CA GLY A 100 2.69 11.80 19.35
C GLY A 100 3.58 11.17 20.42
N SER A 101 3.00 10.64 21.51
CA SER A 101 3.76 9.89 22.51
C SER A 101 4.11 8.46 22.05
N ASN A 102 3.47 7.95 21.00
CA ASN A 102 3.72 6.62 20.45
C ASN A 102 3.50 6.59 18.92
N PRO A 103 4.24 7.43 18.15
CA PRO A 103 4.11 7.46 16.70
C PRO A 103 4.66 6.16 16.09
N PRO A 104 4.22 5.77 14.89
CA PRO A 104 4.90 4.71 14.15
C PRO A 104 6.29 5.17 13.71
N ASP A 105 7.19 4.25 13.38
CA ASP A 105 8.51 4.58 12.82
C ASP A 105 8.37 5.20 11.42
N ALA A 106 7.38 4.71 10.65
CA ALA A 106 6.99 5.28 9.37
C ALA A 106 5.50 5.05 9.09
N MET A 107 4.93 5.89 8.24
CA MET A 107 3.58 5.76 7.72
C MET A 107 3.58 5.79 6.20
N ILE A 108 2.80 4.92 5.59
CA ILE A 108 2.57 4.83 4.15
C ILE A 108 1.08 5.01 3.90
N ILE A 109 0.68 5.80 2.91
CA ILE A 109 -0.70 5.84 2.41
C ILE A 109 -0.70 5.41 0.95
N ALA A 110 -1.17 4.18 0.68
CA ALA A 110 -1.12 3.57 -0.64
C ALA A 110 -2.41 2.76 -0.95
N PRO A 111 -3.21 3.18 -1.94
CA PRO A 111 -3.17 4.48 -2.62
C PRO A 111 -3.70 5.62 -1.72
N CYS A 112 -3.31 6.84 -2.06
CA CYS A 112 -3.80 8.08 -1.46
C CYS A 112 -4.77 8.80 -2.42
N SER A 113 -6.00 9.04 -1.99
CA SER A 113 -6.95 9.87 -2.75
C SER A 113 -6.64 11.35 -2.59
N MET A 114 -6.97 12.15 -3.61
CA MET A 114 -6.74 13.60 -3.55
C MET A 114 -7.51 14.28 -2.42
N GLY A 115 -8.69 13.76 -2.06
CA GLY A 115 -9.44 14.24 -0.90
C GLY A 115 -8.75 13.91 0.44
N MET A 116 -8.11 12.75 0.57
CA MET A 116 -7.30 12.42 1.76
C MET A 116 -6.03 13.29 1.79
N LEU A 117 -5.34 13.41 0.67
CA LEU A 117 -4.14 14.22 0.50
C LEU A 117 -4.40 15.69 0.91
N GLY A 118 -5.47 16.32 0.40
CA GLY A 118 -5.84 17.68 0.77
C GLY A 118 -6.15 17.84 2.27
N ARG A 119 -6.83 16.87 2.89
CA ARG A 119 -7.09 16.90 4.34
C ARG A 119 -5.80 16.86 5.17
N ILE A 120 -4.80 16.09 4.73
CA ILE A 120 -3.50 16.03 5.40
C ILE A 120 -2.73 17.34 5.16
N ALA A 121 -2.70 17.84 3.92
CA ALA A 121 -2.01 19.08 3.54
C ALA A 121 -2.48 20.29 4.37
N HIS A 122 -3.77 20.33 4.70
CA HIS A 122 -4.36 21.40 5.50
C HIS A 122 -4.51 21.09 7.00
N GLY A 123 -3.96 19.96 7.49
CA GLY A 123 -4.00 19.63 8.92
C GLY A 123 -5.41 19.41 9.50
N VAL A 124 -6.39 19.03 8.67
CA VAL A 124 -7.81 18.94 9.07
C VAL A 124 -8.01 17.89 10.17
N SER A 125 -7.26 16.80 10.11
CA SER A 125 -7.22 15.76 11.14
C SER A 125 -8.60 15.20 11.58
N SER A 126 -9.56 15.12 10.67
CA SER A 126 -10.96 14.73 10.94
C SER A 126 -11.24 13.22 10.92
N SER A 127 -10.26 12.40 10.54
CA SER A 127 -10.30 10.93 10.55
C SER A 127 -9.07 10.36 11.23
N VAL A 128 -9.13 9.11 11.72
CA VAL A 128 -7.98 8.43 12.34
C VAL A 128 -6.78 8.43 11.39
N LEU A 129 -6.99 8.14 10.09
CA LEU A 129 -5.89 8.10 9.12
C LEU A 129 -5.24 9.48 8.94
N SER A 130 -6.04 10.54 8.74
CA SER A 130 -5.49 11.90 8.63
C SER A 130 -4.83 12.37 9.94
N ARG A 131 -5.35 11.94 11.10
CA ARG A 131 -4.76 12.26 12.41
C ARG A 131 -3.41 11.58 12.59
N CYS A 132 -3.29 10.32 12.18
CA CYS A 132 -2.01 9.61 12.23
C CYS A 132 -0.96 10.28 11.33
N ALA A 133 -1.36 10.73 10.14
CA ALA A 133 -0.46 11.45 9.24
C ALA A 133 0.02 12.79 9.83
N ASP A 134 -0.88 13.54 10.48
CA ASP A 134 -0.54 14.76 11.23
C ASP A 134 0.45 14.48 12.37
N VAL A 135 0.24 13.39 13.12
CA VAL A 135 1.19 12.92 14.15
C VAL A 135 2.55 12.56 13.54
N VAL A 136 2.58 11.84 12.43
CA VAL A 136 3.83 11.45 11.74
C VAL A 136 4.61 12.68 11.29
N LEU A 137 3.93 13.67 10.71
CA LEU A 137 4.55 14.92 10.28
C LEU A 137 5.12 15.72 11.46
N LYS A 138 4.32 15.96 12.51
CA LYS A 138 4.77 16.78 13.64
C LYS A 138 5.90 16.12 14.45
N GLU A 139 5.93 14.79 14.51
CA GLU A 139 6.99 14.00 15.15
C GLU A 139 8.20 13.74 14.22
N ARG A 140 8.21 14.34 13.02
CA ARG A 140 9.28 14.21 12.01
C ARG A 140 9.60 12.74 11.67
N ARG A 141 8.56 11.92 11.54
CA ARG A 141 8.65 10.54 11.07
C ARG A 141 8.42 10.48 9.56
N THR A 142 8.87 9.40 8.93
CA THR A 142 8.73 9.23 7.48
C THR A 142 7.27 9.04 7.11
N LEU A 143 6.73 9.96 6.29
CA LEU A 143 5.42 9.84 5.67
C LEU A 143 5.59 9.64 4.16
N VAL A 144 5.16 8.49 3.64
CA VAL A 144 5.11 8.21 2.19
C VAL A 144 3.66 8.31 1.72
N VAL A 145 3.39 9.20 0.79
CA VAL A 145 2.06 9.41 0.22
C VAL A 145 2.07 8.96 -1.23
N VAL A 146 1.20 8.02 -1.59
CA VAL A 146 1.15 7.42 -2.93
C VAL A 146 -0.10 7.87 -3.67
N PRO A 147 -0.13 9.11 -4.21
CA PRO A 147 -1.30 9.59 -4.93
C PRO A 147 -1.52 8.80 -6.22
N ARG A 148 -2.78 8.49 -6.50
CA ARG A 148 -3.22 7.96 -7.79
C ARG A 148 -4.34 8.86 -8.32
N GLU A 149 -4.00 9.72 -9.26
CA GLU A 149 -4.93 10.60 -9.98
C GLU A 149 -4.35 11.03 -11.32
N THR A 150 -5.20 11.25 -12.32
CA THR A 150 -4.82 11.89 -13.58
C THR A 150 -6.06 12.36 -14.34
N PRO A 151 -6.08 13.58 -14.92
CA PRO A 151 -5.06 14.63 -14.84
C PRO A 151 -5.01 15.30 -13.45
N LEU A 152 -3.95 16.09 -13.21
CA LEU A 152 -3.78 16.84 -11.96
C LEU A 152 -4.29 18.27 -12.10
N SER A 153 -5.15 18.70 -11.18
CA SER A 153 -5.51 20.12 -11.05
C SER A 153 -4.42 20.90 -10.32
N ILE A 154 -4.45 22.23 -10.41
CA ILE A 154 -3.55 23.10 -9.64
C ILE A 154 -3.72 22.86 -8.13
N ILE A 155 -4.95 22.66 -7.65
CA ILE A 155 -5.25 22.33 -6.25
C ILE A 155 -4.53 21.05 -5.82
N HIS A 156 -4.51 20.01 -6.67
CA HIS A 156 -3.78 18.77 -6.38
C HIS A 156 -2.28 19.02 -6.27
N LEU A 157 -1.71 19.80 -7.20
CA LEU A 157 -0.28 20.12 -7.23
C LEU A 157 0.15 20.96 -6.02
N GLU A 158 -0.64 21.96 -5.63
CA GLU A 158 -0.38 22.81 -4.46
C GLU A 158 -0.41 21.98 -3.17
N ASN A 159 -1.38 21.08 -3.02
CA ASN A 159 -1.46 20.20 -1.85
C ASN A 159 -0.29 19.21 -1.79
N MET A 160 0.12 18.65 -2.94
CA MET A 160 1.31 17.79 -3.02
C MET A 160 2.58 18.57 -2.66
N LEU A 161 2.73 19.80 -3.16
CA LEU A 161 3.86 20.66 -2.84
C LEU A 161 3.91 21.02 -1.35
N ALA A 162 2.76 21.33 -0.75
CA ALA A 162 2.67 21.65 0.67
C ALA A 162 3.15 20.49 1.54
N LEU A 163 2.68 19.27 1.26
CA LEU A 163 3.11 18.06 1.97
C LEU A 163 4.59 17.73 1.73
N ALA A 164 5.08 17.90 0.51
CA ALA A 164 6.50 17.71 0.20
C ALA A 164 7.37 18.68 1.02
N ARG A 165 6.98 19.95 1.13
CA ARG A 165 7.66 20.96 1.96
C ARG A 165 7.58 20.64 3.45
N ALA A 166 6.52 19.97 3.90
CA ALA A 166 6.39 19.49 5.27
C ALA A 166 7.23 18.24 5.57
N GLY A 167 7.91 17.66 4.58
CA GLY A 167 8.79 16.51 4.72
C GLY A 167 8.18 15.17 4.34
N ALA A 168 6.98 15.15 3.75
CA ALA A 168 6.40 13.92 3.19
C ALA A 168 7.04 13.57 1.84
N ASP A 169 7.23 12.29 1.59
CA ASP A 169 7.58 11.78 0.27
C ASP A 169 6.32 11.65 -0.59
N ILE A 170 6.21 12.47 -1.64
CA ILE A 170 5.15 12.34 -2.65
C ILE A 170 5.62 11.36 -3.73
N LEU A 171 5.00 10.18 -3.77
CA LEU A 171 5.37 9.07 -4.64
C LEU A 171 4.17 8.65 -5.49
N PRO A 172 3.87 9.34 -6.61
CA PRO A 172 2.73 8.99 -7.45
C PRO A 172 2.79 7.54 -7.94
N ALA A 173 1.62 6.92 -8.11
CA ALA A 173 1.48 5.57 -8.68
C ALA A 173 1.75 5.56 -10.20
N SER A 174 2.99 5.87 -10.57
CA SER A 174 3.48 6.02 -11.94
C SER A 174 4.62 5.03 -12.18
N PRO A 175 4.32 3.76 -12.54
CA PRO A 175 5.34 2.73 -12.70
C PRO A 175 6.29 3.03 -13.87
N GLY A 176 7.57 2.71 -13.67
CA GLY A 176 8.60 2.84 -14.70
C GLY A 176 8.66 1.62 -15.61
N PHE A 177 9.02 1.85 -16.88
CA PHE A 177 9.07 0.81 -17.91
C PHE A 177 10.50 0.38 -18.28
N TYR A 178 11.51 0.95 -17.63
CA TYR A 178 12.92 0.71 -17.95
C TYR A 178 13.40 -0.71 -17.62
N HIS A 179 12.67 -1.46 -16.80
CA HIS A 179 12.89 -2.89 -16.57
C HIS A 179 12.09 -3.80 -17.53
N ARG A 180 11.38 -3.23 -18.51
CA ARG A 180 10.53 -3.93 -19.48
C ARG A 180 9.56 -4.92 -18.80
N PRO A 181 8.65 -4.43 -17.92
CA PRO A 181 7.74 -5.30 -17.21
C PRO A 181 6.87 -6.11 -18.17
N ALA A 182 6.79 -7.42 -17.97
CA ALA A 182 5.97 -8.34 -18.75
C ALA A 182 4.56 -8.50 -18.17
N THR A 183 4.36 -8.12 -16.90
CA THR A 183 3.09 -8.29 -16.20
C THR A 183 2.66 -7.03 -15.45
N VAL A 184 1.36 -6.91 -15.18
CA VAL A 184 0.84 -5.86 -14.28
C VAL A 184 1.44 -5.99 -12.88
N GLY A 185 1.67 -7.23 -12.41
CA GLY A 185 2.32 -7.48 -11.13
C GLY A 185 3.71 -6.83 -11.04
N GLU A 186 4.52 -6.92 -12.10
CA GLU A 186 5.84 -6.27 -12.14
C GLU A 186 5.74 -4.74 -12.13
N MET A 187 4.71 -4.16 -12.76
CA MET A 187 4.45 -2.71 -12.65
C MET A 187 4.02 -2.31 -11.23
N VAL A 188 3.26 -3.17 -10.53
CA VAL A 188 2.92 -2.95 -9.12
C VAL A 188 4.17 -3.04 -8.24
N ASP A 189 4.99 -4.08 -8.44
CA ASP A 189 6.22 -4.32 -7.70
C ASP A 189 7.23 -3.19 -7.86
N PHE A 190 7.24 -2.52 -9.01
CA PHE A 190 8.00 -1.28 -9.20
C PHE A 190 7.63 -0.21 -8.16
N VAL A 191 6.35 0.16 -8.09
CA VAL A 191 5.89 1.22 -7.19
C VAL A 191 6.09 0.80 -5.74
N VAL A 192 5.77 -0.46 -5.40
CA VAL A 192 5.96 -1.01 -4.05
C VAL A 192 7.43 -1.02 -3.64
N SER A 193 8.34 -1.36 -4.55
CA SER A 193 9.79 -1.26 -4.27
C SER A 193 10.19 0.17 -3.92
N ARG A 194 9.69 1.16 -4.66
CA ARG A 194 9.99 2.57 -4.39
C ARG A 194 9.41 3.03 -3.05
N ILE A 195 8.22 2.57 -2.67
CA ILE A 195 7.61 2.83 -1.37
C ILE A 195 8.49 2.29 -0.24
N LEU A 196 8.89 1.02 -0.31
CA LEU A 196 9.64 0.35 0.75
C LEU A 196 11.06 0.92 0.90
N GLN A 197 11.69 1.35 -0.21
CA GLN A 197 12.98 2.04 -0.18
C GLN A 197 12.93 3.34 0.64
N ARG A 198 11.81 4.07 0.67
CA ARG A 198 11.68 5.31 1.47
C ARG A 198 11.72 5.07 2.97
N ILE A 199 11.38 3.87 3.41
CA ILE A 199 11.41 3.46 4.81
C ILE A 199 12.59 2.53 5.13
N GLY A 200 13.56 2.41 4.23
CA GLY A 200 14.78 1.63 4.44
C GLY A 200 14.63 0.11 4.30
N ILE A 201 13.55 -0.36 3.67
CA ILE A 201 13.30 -1.79 3.46
C ILE A 201 13.59 -2.17 2.01
N ASP A 202 14.53 -3.10 1.80
CA ASP A 202 14.74 -3.78 0.53
C ASP A 202 13.92 -5.06 0.48
N ALA A 203 12.86 -5.06 -0.32
CA ALA A 203 11.98 -6.20 -0.49
C ALA A 203 12.44 -7.18 -1.58
N GLY A 204 13.50 -6.88 -2.34
CA GLY A 204 13.97 -7.74 -3.44
C GLY A 204 12.94 -7.95 -4.55
N LEU A 205 11.97 -7.04 -4.68
CA LEU A 205 10.88 -7.11 -5.67
C LEU A 205 11.32 -6.62 -7.05
N THR A 206 12.32 -5.73 -7.11
CA THR A 206 12.92 -5.24 -8.35
C THR A 206 14.44 -5.35 -8.26
N GLY A 207 15.09 -5.59 -9.40
CA GLY A 207 16.55 -5.53 -9.50
C GLY A 207 17.05 -4.10 -9.33
N LYS A 208 18.25 -3.93 -8.75
CA LYS A 208 18.89 -2.62 -8.65
C LYS A 208 19.29 -2.12 -10.04
N TRP A 209 18.97 -0.87 -10.35
CA TRP A 209 19.37 -0.26 -11.61
C TRP A 209 20.91 -0.21 -11.72
N GLY A 210 21.46 -0.66 -12.84
CA GLY A 210 22.90 -0.67 -13.11
C GLY A 210 23.65 -1.89 -12.54
N GLU A 211 23.00 -2.72 -11.73
CA GLU A 211 23.54 -4.03 -11.33
C GLU A 211 22.92 -5.11 -12.22
N ALA A 212 23.74 -5.80 -13.01
CA ALA A 212 23.26 -6.92 -13.81
C ALA A 212 22.75 -8.02 -12.87
N SER A 213 21.48 -8.40 -13.01
CA SER A 213 20.99 -9.63 -12.40
C SER A 213 21.73 -10.80 -13.07
N GLU A 214 22.53 -11.53 -12.30
CA GLU A 214 23.10 -12.78 -12.80
C GLU A 214 21.95 -13.67 -13.30
N PRO A 215 22.05 -14.26 -14.50
CA PRO A 215 21.02 -15.15 -14.99
C PRO A 215 20.88 -16.33 -14.01
N SER A 216 19.70 -16.40 -13.38
CA SER A 216 19.26 -17.54 -12.59
C SER A 216 19.56 -18.83 -13.35
N LYS A 217 20.51 -19.63 -12.83
CA LYS A 217 20.80 -20.99 -13.31
C LYS A 217 19.57 -21.88 -13.03
N LYS A 218 18.52 -21.77 -13.84
CA LYS A 218 17.52 -22.84 -13.94
C LYS A 218 18.23 -24.04 -14.54
N GLY A 219 18.35 -25.09 -13.74
CA GLY A 219 19.12 -26.29 -14.01
C GLY A 219 18.77 -26.90 -15.36
N ASN A 220 19.75 -26.93 -16.26
CA ASN A 220 19.71 -27.73 -17.47
C ASN A 220 19.92 -29.21 -17.08
N ARG A 221 18.88 -29.88 -16.60
CA ARG A 221 18.82 -31.34 -16.58
C ARG A 221 18.35 -31.80 -17.95
N ALA A 222 19.27 -31.81 -18.91
CA ALA A 222 19.09 -32.48 -20.20
C ALA A 222 20.36 -33.27 -20.56
N GLY A 223 20.22 -34.59 -20.51
CA GLY A 223 20.93 -35.52 -21.40
C GLY A 223 22.41 -35.79 -21.13
N ARG A 224 22.69 -36.92 -20.46
CA ARG A 224 23.78 -37.84 -20.84
C ARG A 224 23.60 -39.18 -20.10
N ARG A 225 22.81 -40.09 -20.67
CA ARG A 225 23.12 -41.52 -20.57
C ARG A 225 23.83 -41.87 -21.86
N GLY A 226 25.16 -41.78 -21.79
CA GLY A 226 26.06 -42.33 -22.79
C GLY A 226 26.28 -43.81 -22.49
N THR A 227 26.31 -44.57 -23.57
CA THR A 227 26.71 -45.97 -23.74
C THR A 227 28.14 -46.26 -23.28
N GLY A 228 28.40 -47.50 -22.86
CA GLY A 228 29.72 -48.11 -22.61
C GLY A 228 29.72 -48.85 -21.27
N SER A 229 29.90 -50.17 -21.16
CA SER A 229 30.57 -51.15 -22.02
C SER A 229 29.85 -52.49 -22.00
#